data_AF-A0A9E3Z807-F1
#
_entry.id   AF-A0A9E3Z807-F1
#
_cell.length_a   1.000
_cell.length_b   1.000
_cell.length_c   1.000
_cell.angle_alpha   90.00
_cell.angle_beta   90.00
_cell.angle_gamma   90.00
#
_symmetry.space_group_name_H-M   'P 1'
#
loop_
_entity.id
_entity.type
_entity.pdbx_description
1 polymer ?
#
loop_
_entity_poly.entity_id
_entity_poly.type
_entity_poly.pdbx_seq_one_letter_code
_entity_poly.pdbx_strand_id
1 'polypeptide(L)' 'MVKLDRIYTKGGDGGETSLGDGGRVKKHSLRVEAYGTVDEVNAVVGLARLHASPEADAMLARIQNDLFDLGADLC' A
#
# COMPACT_ATOMS: atom_id res chain seq x y z
N MET A 1 -6.00 -0.61 -14.66
CA MET A 1 -4.55 -0.85 -14.49
C MET A 1 -3.93 0.38 -13.84
N VAL A 2 -3.26 0.22 -12.71
CA VAL A 2 -2.53 1.31 -12.03
C VAL A 2 -1.35 1.71 -12.92
N LYS A 3 -1.13 3.02 -13.12
CA LYS A 3 -0.05 3.55 -13.94
C LYS A 3 0.87 4.41 -13.07
N LEU A 4 2.15 4.01 -12.99
CA LEU A 4 3.19 4.76 -12.30
C LEU A 4 4.11 5.40 -13.35
N ASP A 5 3.84 6.64 -13.77
CA ASP A 5 4.65 7.36 -14.77
C ASP A 5 5.45 8.52 -14.16
N ARG A 6 4.86 9.30 -13.27
CA ARG A 6 5.53 10.35 -12.48
C ARG A 6 5.25 10.13 -11.00
N ILE A 7 6.31 9.81 -10.26
CA ILE A 7 6.20 9.48 -8.83
C ILE A 7 5.75 10.70 -8.00
N TYR A 8 6.33 11.89 -8.24
CA TYR A 8 5.91 13.11 -7.56
C TYR A 8 4.95 13.93 -8.44
N THR A 9 3.77 14.24 -7.91
CA THR A 9 2.71 15.01 -8.62
C THR A 9 2.38 16.34 -7.95
N LYS A 10 2.80 16.55 -6.70
CA LYS A 10 2.45 17.71 -5.84
C LYS A 10 0.95 17.84 -5.50
N GLY A 11 0.11 16.90 -5.94
CA GLY A 11 -1.33 16.94 -5.68
C GLY A 11 -1.71 16.96 -4.20
N GLY A 12 -0.83 16.44 -3.34
CA GLY A 12 -1.04 16.38 -1.89
C GLY A 12 -0.33 17.43 -1.05
N ASP A 13 0.25 18.47 -1.66
CA ASP A 13 0.99 19.51 -0.93
C ASP A 13 0.08 20.30 0.03
N GLY A 14 -1.23 20.38 -0.26
CA GLY A 14 -2.25 20.96 0.62
C GLY A 14 -2.70 20.07 1.79
N GLY A 15 -2.02 18.94 2.03
CA GLY A 15 -2.33 18.02 3.15
C GLY A 15 -3.46 17.03 2.88
N GLU A 16 -3.92 16.92 1.63
CA GLU A 16 -4.98 15.99 1.20
C GLU A 16 -4.48 14.99 0.18
N THR A 17 -5.09 13.81 0.12
CA THR A 17 -4.84 12.79 -0.89
C THR A 17 -6.14 12.35 -1.55
N SER A 18 -6.04 11.77 -2.74
CA SER A 18 -7.19 11.17 -3.44
C SER A 18 -7.33 9.69 -3.07
N LEU A 19 -8.58 9.23 -3.01
CA LEU A 19 -8.98 7.84 -2.86
C LEU A 19 -9.26 7.21 -4.23
N GLY A 20 -9.48 5.88 -4.26
CA GLY A 20 -9.73 5.14 -5.51
C GLY A 20 -11.02 5.57 -6.22
N ASP A 21 -12.00 6.08 -5.47
CA ASP A 21 -13.27 6.62 -5.97
C ASP A 21 -13.18 8.09 -6.44
N GLY A 22 -12.01 8.71 -6.32
CA GLY A 22 -11.78 10.12 -6.66
C GLY A 22 -12.09 11.12 -5.54
N GLY A 23 -12.62 10.65 -4.41
CA GLY A 23 -12.82 11.46 -3.20
C GLY A 23 -11.48 11.97 -2.65
N ARG A 24 -11.50 13.11 -1.95
CA ARG A 24 -10.31 13.67 -1.29
C ARG A 24 -10.47 13.69 0.21
N VAL A 25 -9.43 13.22 0.91
CA VAL A 25 -9.39 13.17 2.38
C VAL A 25 -8.08 13.77 2.91
N LYS A 26 -8.09 14.22 4.17
CA LYS A 26 -6.87 14.62 4.86
C LYS A 26 -5.91 13.43 4.96
N LYS A 27 -4.61 13.70 4.81
CA LYS A 27 -3.55 12.68 4.92
C LYS A 27 -3.51 11.98 6.29
N HIS A 28 -4.01 12.63 7.34
CA HIS A 28 -4.13 12.07 8.68
C HIS A 28 -5.50 11.43 8.96
N SER A 29 -6.31 11.13 7.94
CA SER A 29 -7.58 10.44 8.16
C SER A 29 -7.34 8.97 8.49
N LEU A 30 -8.22 8.38 9.32
CA LEU A 30 -8.12 6.98 9.72
C LEU A 30 -8.01 6.01 8.53
N ARG A 31 -8.67 6.34 7.42
CA ARG A 31 -8.60 5.53 6.19
C ARG A 31 -7.19 5.51 5.60
N VAL A 32 -6.56 6.69 5.49
CA VAL A 32 -5.19 6.84 4.97
C VAL A 32 -4.18 6.17 5.88
N GLU A 33 -4.35 6.31 7.19
CA GLU A 33 -3.52 5.62 8.19
C GLU A 33 -3.63 4.10 8.05
N ALA A 34 -4.84 3.56 7.91
CA ALA A 34 -5.07 2.13 7.80
C ALA A 34 -4.36 1.49 6.60
N TYR A 35 -4.56 1.98 5.37
CA TYR A 35 -3.88 1.42 4.21
C TYR A 35 -2.38 1.78 4.19
N GLY A 36 -1.97 2.87 4.83
CA GLY A 36 -0.57 3.21 5.03
C GLY A 36 0.16 2.21 5.93
N THR A 37 -0.48 1.77 7.01
CA THR A 37 0.05 0.69 7.87
C THR A 37 0.09 -0.65 7.13
N VAL A 38 -0.91 -0.94 6.27
CA VAL A 38 -0.88 -2.13 5.41
C VAL A 38 0.32 -2.08 4.46
N ASP A 39 0.61 -0.93 3.84
CA ASP A 39 1.80 -0.74 2.99
C ASP A 39 3.10 -0.93 3.77
N GLU A 40 3.20 -0.41 5.00
CA GLU A 40 4.35 -0.62 5.89
C GLU A 40 4.55 -2.11 6.23
N VAL A 41 3.49 -2.83 6.59
CA VAL A 41 3.55 -4.28 6.81
C VAL A 41 4.00 -5.01 5.55
N ASN A 42 3.48 -4.63 4.38
CA ASN A 42 3.84 -5.25 3.12
C ASN A 42 5.33 -5.05 2.79
N ALA A 43 5.90 -3.89 3.10
CA ALA A 43 7.34 -3.62 2.98
C ALA A 43 8.18 -4.51 3.91
N VAL A 44 7.77 -4.67 5.17
CA VAL A 44 8.46 -5.54 6.15
C VAL A 44 8.38 -7.02 5.74
N VAL A 45 7.23 -7.48 5.22
CA VAL A 45 7.11 -8.82 4.64
C VAL A 45 8.10 -9.00 3.48
N GLY A 46 8.25 -7.99 2.61
CA GLY A 46 9.23 -8.00 1.54
C GLY A 46 10.67 -8.19 2.03
N LEU A 47 11.04 -7.60 3.18
CA LEU A 47 12.34 -7.82 3.82
C LEU A 47 12.47 -9.26 4.34
N ALA A 48 11.44 -9.78 4.99
CA ALA A 48 11.45 -11.15 5.54
C ALA A 48 11.63 -12.21 4.43
N ARG A 49 11.05 -11.99 3.26
CA ARG A 49 11.17 -12.87 2.08
C ARG A 49 12.61 -13.09 1.62
N LEU A 50 13.48 -12.10 1.76
CA LEU A 50 14.90 -12.21 1.39
C LEU A 50 15.67 -13.25 2.23
N HIS A 51 15.11 -13.67 3.36
CA HIS A 51 15.74 -14.58 4.31
C HIS A 51 14.90 -15.84 4.59
N ALA A 52 13.78 -16.01 3.89
CA ALA A 52 12.85 -17.11 4.09
C ALA A 52 13.27 -18.38 3.34
N SER A 53 12.83 -19.56 3.81
CA SER A 53 12.93 -20.79 3.01
C SER A 53 12.02 -20.69 1.78
N PRO A 54 12.27 -21.47 0.70
CA PRO A 54 11.44 -21.42 -0.51
C PRO A 54 9.94 -21.60 -0.26
N GLU A 55 9.56 -22.48 0.66
CA GLU A 55 8.16 -22.75 1.02
C GLU A 55 7.52 -21.56 1.74
N ALA A 56 8.26 -20.93 2.66
CA ALA A 56 7.83 -19.74 3.37
C ALA A 56 7.77 -18.52 2.46
N ASP A 57 8.76 -18.32 1.56
CA ASP A 57 8.75 -17.23 0.58
C ASP A 57 7.53 -17.32 -0.35
N ALA A 58 7.17 -18.51 -0.83
CA ALA A 58 5.97 -18.70 -1.65
C ALA A 58 4.67 -18.35 -0.90
N MET A 59 4.62 -18.56 0.42
CA MET A 59 3.47 -18.13 1.24
C MET A 59 3.48 -16.61 1.47
N LEU A 60 4.63 -16.04 1.83
CA LEU A 60 4.79 -14.60 2.04
C LEU A 60 4.50 -13.81 0.75
N ALA A 61 4.89 -14.32 -0.42
CA ALA A 61 4.57 -13.73 -1.71
C ALA A 61 3.05 -13.63 -1.96
N ARG A 62 2.29 -14.65 -1.56
CA ARG A 62 0.82 -14.62 -1.62
C ARG A 62 0.26 -13.57 -0.66
N ILE A 63 0.75 -13.56 0.58
CA ILE A 63 0.38 -12.55 1.57
C ILE A 63 0.65 -11.13 1.07
N GLN A 64 1.77 -10.85 0.38
CA GLN A 64 2.03 -9.52 -0.18
C GLN A 64 1.01 -9.10 -1.25
N ASN A 65 0.50 -10.05 -2.04
CA ASN A 65 -0.58 -9.77 -3.00
C ASN A 65 -1.89 -9.51 -2.26
N ASP A 66 -2.23 -10.34 -1.27
CA ASP A 66 -3.46 -10.15 -0.46
C ASP A 66 -3.44 -8.80 0.28
N LEU A 67 -2.27 -8.36 0.77
CA LEU A 67 -2.11 -7.04 1.40
C LEU A 67 -2.28 -5.89 0.38
N PHE A 68 -1.93 -6.09 -0.88
CA PHE A 68 -2.17 -5.09 -1.93
C PHE A 68 -3.67 -4.98 -2.24
N ASP A 69 -4.37 -6.12 -2.32
CA ASP A 69 -5.82 -6.16 -2.50
C ASP A 69 -6.54 -5.52 -1.30
N LEU A 70 -6.12 -5.82 -0.07
CA LEU A 70 -6.63 -5.16 1.13
C LEU A 70 -6.39 -3.63 1.09
N GLY A 71 -5.22 -3.19 0.63
CA GLY A 71 -4.94 -1.78 0.44
C GLY A 71 -5.87 -1.11 -0.58
N ALA A 72 -6.28 -1.84 -1.63
CA ALA A 72 -7.25 -1.37 -2.60
C ALA A 72 -8.67 -1.30 -2.03
N ASP A 73 -9.10 -2.29 -1.23
CA ASP A 73 -10.40 -2.30 -0.56
C ASP A 73 -10.56 -1.15 0.44
N LEU A 74 -9.46 -0.73 1.07
CA LEU A 74 -9.43 0.38 2.03
C LEU A 74 -9.40 1.77 1.36
N CYS A 75 -9.10 1.88 0.06
CA CYS A 75 -8.84 3.14 -0.63
C CYS A 75 -10.12 3.81 -1.16
#